data_AF-A0A383EQJ6-F1
#
_entry.id   AF-A0A383EQJ6-F1
#
_cell.length_a   1.000
_cell.length_b   1.000
_cell.length_c   1.000
_cell.angle_alpha   90.00
_cell.angle_beta   90.00
_cell.angle_gamma   90.00
#
_symmetry.space_group_name_H-M   'P 1'
#
loop_
_entity.id
_entity.type
_entity.pdbx_description
1 polymer ?
#
loop_
_entity_poly.entity_id
_entity_poly.type
_entity_poly.pdbx_seq_one_letter_code
_entity_poly.pdbx_strand_id
1 'polypeptide(L)'
;MVLLPARDIYKQVRIYSITDETMAILQSSGLDIDHFYQESDLWIDFVVSENRIHLLNQTELHYDIIHEDLEQFYESRLDNNYESRDFELGSMGGYYTFSEIEEQLDNLYADYPNLISEKISLGETLEGRDIWMVKISDNPELDEDEPEMLYTGLHHAREPMSY
;
A
#
# COMPACT_ATOMS: atom_id res chain seq x y z
N MET A 1 13.97 8.33 -18.94
CA MET A 1 14.00 9.09 -17.68
C MET A 1 12.56 9.39 -17.34
N VAL A 2 11.92 8.51 -16.56
CA VAL A 2 10.57 8.77 -16.06
C VAL A 2 10.71 9.88 -15.03
N LEU A 3 10.16 11.06 -15.33
CA LEU A 3 9.93 12.06 -14.30
C LEU A 3 8.93 11.44 -13.33
N LEU A 4 9.41 11.02 -12.16
CA LEU A 4 8.52 10.92 -11.01
C LEU A 4 7.90 12.31 -10.85
N PRO A 5 6.56 12.44 -10.68
CA PRO A 5 5.97 13.73 -10.41
C PRO A 5 6.70 14.36 -9.21
N ALA A 6 6.84 15.69 -9.23
CA ALA A 6 7.34 16.43 -8.08
C ALA A 6 6.65 15.89 -6.83
N ARG A 7 7.43 15.48 -5.81
CA ARG A 7 6.89 15.00 -4.53
C ARG A 7 5.89 16.04 -4.04
N ASP A 8 4.62 15.70 -4.13
CA ASP A 8 3.53 16.54 -3.67
C ASP A 8 3.34 16.28 -2.18
N ILE A 9 3.15 17.33 -1.41
CA ILE A 9 2.85 17.17 0.02
C ILE A 9 1.36 16.85 0.13
N TYR A 10 1.04 15.73 0.74
CA TYR A 10 -0.34 15.34 1.00
C TYR A 10 -0.73 15.71 2.42
N LYS A 11 -1.94 16.23 2.59
CA LYS A 11 -2.52 16.62 3.88
C LYS A 11 -3.70 15.72 4.20
N GLN A 12 -3.87 15.38 5.48
CA GLN A 12 -5.13 14.82 5.96
C GLN A 12 -6.01 15.99 6.42
N VAL A 13 -7.21 16.08 5.85
CA VAL A 13 -8.19 17.10 6.18
C VAL A 13 -9.42 16.48 6.82
N ARG A 14 -10.05 17.21 7.73
CA ARG A 14 -11.32 16.86 8.38
C ARG A 14 -12.38 17.88 8.02
N ILE A 15 -13.51 17.42 7.49
CA ILE A 15 -14.72 18.23 7.34
C ILE A 15 -15.75 17.78 8.36
N TYR A 16 -16.40 18.72 9.01
CA TYR A 16 -17.43 18.46 10.02
C TYR A 16 -18.84 18.57 9.43
N SER A 17 -19.82 17.98 10.13
CA SER A 17 -21.25 18.02 9.78
C SER A 17 -21.52 17.48 8.38
N ILE A 18 -21.40 16.17 8.25
CA ILE A 18 -21.60 15.49 6.97
C ILE A 18 -23.10 15.38 6.71
N THR A 19 -23.54 16.10 5.69
CA THR A 19 -24.91 16.06 5.17
C THR A 19 -24.88 15.67 3.69
N ASP A 20 -26.03 15.31 3.13
CA ASP A 20 -26.15 15.05 1.69
C ASP A 20 -25.68 16.24 0.84
N GLU A 21 -25.90 17.47 1.32
CA GLU A 21 -25.41 18.69 0.67
C GLU A 21 -23.88 18.80 0.72
N THR A 22 -23.29 18.55 1.90
CA THR A 22 -21.82 18.50 2.07
C THR A 22 -21.19 17.48 1.10
N MET A 23 -21.78 16.29 1.00
CA MET A 23 -21.30 15.24 0.11
C MET A 23 -21.45 15.60 -1.37
N ALA A 24 -22.54 16.24 -1.76
CA ALA A 24 -22.74 16.70 -3.13
C ALA A 24 -21.74 17.81 -3.52
N ILE A 25 -21.44 18.74 -2.61
CA ILE A 25 -20.40 19.76 -2.80
C ILE A 25 -19.04 19.08 -3.00
N LEU A 26 -18.70 18.13 -2.14
CA LEU A 26 -17.43 17.40 -2.21
C LEU A 26 -17.28 16.61 -3.52
N GLN A 27 -18.30 15.89 -3.95
CA GLN A 27 -18.29 15.14 -5.22
C GLN A 27 -18.17 16.04 -6.45
N SER A 28 -18.70 17.26 -6.39
CA SER A 28 -18.67 18.21 -7.51
C SER A 28 -17.48 19.18 -7.47
N SER A 29 -16.74 19.24 -6.36
CA SER A 29 -15.55 20.10 -6.16
C SER A 29 -14.36 19.73 -7.06
N GLY A 30 -14.41 18.54 -7.66
CA GLY A 30 -13.33 17.96 -8.42
C GLY A 30 -12.23 17.33 -7.57
N LEU A 31 -12.31 17.38 -6.23
CA LEU A 31 -11.35 16.71 -5.34
C LEU A 31 -11.39 15.18 -5.53
N ASP A 32 -10.21 14.56 -5.50
CA ASP A 32 -10.10 13.10 -5.49
C ASP A 32 -10.28 12.62 -4.05
N ILE A 33 -11.51 12.25 -3.70
CA ILE A 33 -11.81 11.72 -2.37
C ILE A 33 -11.65 10.20 -2.43
N ASP A 34 -10.42 9.73 -2.21
CA ASP A 34 -10.12 8.31 -2.00
C ASP A 34 -9.91 8.03 -0.50
N HIS A 35 -10.24 6.81 -0.07
CA HIS A 35 -9.97 6.28 1.28
C HIS A 35 -10.36 7.25 2.40
N PHE A 36 -11.64 7.57 2.49
CA PHE A 36 -12.14 8.41 3.57
C PHE A 36 -12.47 7.60 4.82
N TYR A 37 -12.19 8.17 5.99
CA TYR A 37 -12.67 7.67 7.27
C TYR A 37 -13.80 8.56 7.73
N GLN A 38 -14.95 7.96 8.04
CA GLN A 38 -16.14 8.70 8.45
C GLN A 38 -16.63 8.17 9.80
N GLU A 39 -16.84 9.08 10.75
CA GLU A 39 -17.49 8.79 12.01
C GLU A 39 -18.96 9.25 11.92
N SER A 40 -19.82 8.38 11.38
CA SER A 40 -21.24 8.70 11.15
C SER A 40 -21.43 10.06 10.46
N ASP A 41 -22.40 10.87 10.87
CA ASP A 41 -22.65 12.20 10.28
C ASP A 41 -21.79 13.32 10.89
N LEU A 42 -20.84 13.00 11.78
CA LEU A 42 -20.10 14.00 12.53
C LEU A 42 -18.96 14.62 11.72
N TRP A 43 -18.15 13.78 11.07
CA TRP A 43 -17.01 14.25 10.28
C TRP A 43 -16.52 13.18 9.29
N ILE A 44 -15.82 13.66 8.26
CA ILE A 44 -15.11 12.87 7.28
C ILE A 44 -13.65 13.31 7.23
N ASP A 45 -12.74 12.35 7.27
CA ASP A 45 -11.33 12.55 7.01
C ASP A 45 -10.97 11.99 5.64
N PHE A 46 -10.19 12.73 4.88
CA PHE A 46 -9.64 12.27 3.61
C PHE A 46 -8.33 12.99 3.30
N VAL A 47 -7.65 12.49 2.27
CA VAL A 47 -6.34 13.00 1.87
C VAL A 47 -6.50 13.96 0.69
N VAL A 48 -5.83 15.11 0.75
CA VAL A 48 -5.79 16.10 -0.32
C VAL A 48 -4.36 16.53 -0.57
N SER A 49 -3.94 16.59 -1.83
CA SER A 49 -2.65 17.16 -2.21
C SER A 49 -2.62 18.67 -1.91
N GLU A 50 -1.48 19.19 -1.46
CA GLU A 50 -1.31 20.60 -1.13
C GLU A 50 -1.65 21.51 -2.32
N ASN A 51 -1.30 21.08 -3.54
CA ASN A 51 -1.64 21.79 -4.78
C ASN A 51 -3.15 21.90 -5.02
N ARG A 52 -3.97 21.09 -4.35
CA ARG A 52 -5.44 21.04 -4.51
C ARG A 52 -6.22 21.62 -3.33
N ILE A 53 -5.56 22.11 -2.27
CA ILE A 53 -6.23 22.76 -1.13
C ILE A 53 -7.08 23.96 -1.56
N HIS A 54 -6.71 24.66 -2.64
CA HIS A 54 -7.52 25.75 -3.18
C HIS A 54 -8.93 25.31 -3.62
N LEU A 55 -9.13 24.05 -4.04
CA LEU A 55 -10.44 23.50 -4.37
C LEU A 55 -11.30 23.34 -3.13
N LEU A 56 -10.72 22.93 -1.99
CA LEU A 56 -11.42 22.93 -0.70
C LEU A 56 -11.87 24.34 -0.30
N ASN A 57 -10.99 25.33 -0.46
CA ASN A 57 -11.34 26.73 -0.15
C ASN A 57 -12.53 27.24 -0.98
N GLN A 58 -12.68 26.76 -2.23
CA GLN A 58 -13.81 27.11 -3.10
C GLN A 58 -15.13 26.47 -2.69
N THR A 59 -15.11 25.40 -1.89
CA THR A 59 -16.33 24.76 -1.39
C THR A 59 -17.03 25.56 -0.30
N GLU A 60 -16.33 26.54 0.31
CA GLU A 60 -16.77 27.27 1.50
C GLU A 60 -17.09 26.39 2.73
N LEU A 61 -16.77 25.09 2.67
CA LEU A 61 -16.90 24.18 3.79
C LEU A 61 -15.85 24.50 4.86
N HIS A 62 -16.26 24.40 6.12
CA HIS A 62 -15.32 24.48 7.24
C HIS A 62 -14.54 23.16 7.36
N TYR A 63 -13.21 23.25 7.36
CA TYR A 63 -12.33 22.10 7.50
C TYR A 63 -11.14 22.41 8.40
N ASP A 64 -10.60 21.38 9.04
CA ASP A 64 -9.33 21.42 9.75
C ASP A 64 -8.28 20.59 9.00
N ILE A 65 -7.02 21.02 9.04
CA ILE A 65 -5.89 20.18 8.62
C ILE A 65 -5.44 19.38 9.84
N ILE A 66 -5.58 18.05 9.76
CA ILE A 66 -5.20 17.12 10.83
C ILE A 66 -3.71 16.82 10.77
N HIS A 67 -3.19 16.60 9.55
CA HIS A 67 -1.77 16.41 9.29
C HIS A 67 -1.35 17.26 8.09
N GLU A 68 -0.37 18.15 8.32
CA GLU A 68 0.18 19.05 7.29
C GLU A 68 1.07 18.33 6.28
N ASP A 69 1.74 17.25 6.73
CA ASP A 69 2.57 16.38 5.92
C ASP A 69 2.26 14.93 6.32
N LEU A 70 1.49 14.27 5.47
CA LEU A 70 1.02 12.91 5.70
C LEU A 70 2.14 11.88 5.55
N GLU A 71 3.11 12.11 4.65
CA GLU A 71 4.28 11.24 4.47
C GLU A 71 5.10 11.25 5.76
N GLN A 72 5.43 12.44 6.28
CA GLN A 72 6.15 12.60 7.55
C GLN A 72 5.37 12.00 8.73
N PHE A 73 4.05 12.16 8.78
CA PHE A 73 3.23 11.56 9.83
C PHE A 73 3.35 10.03 9.83
N TYR A 74 3.19 9.37 8.68
CA TYR A 74 3.33 7.92 8.61
C TYR A 74 4.76 7.45 8.87
N GLU A 75 5.78 8.16 8.35
CA GLU A 75 7.18 7.87 8.63
C GLU A 75 7.46 7.87 10.14
N SER A 76 6.92 8.84 10.88
CA SER A 76 7.09 8.95 12.33
C SER A 76 6.50 7.77 13.12
N ARG A 77 5.61 6.99 12.50
CA ARG A 77 4.95 5.82 13.09
C ARG A 77 5.61 4.50 12.72
N LEU A 78 6.61 4.51 11.83
CA LEU A 78 7.38 3.33 11.49
C LEU A 78 8.32 3.03 12.67
N ASP A 79 7.83 2.23 13.61
CA ASP A 79 8.63 1.72 14.72
C ASP A 79 9.37 0.46 14.26
N ASN A 80 10.70 0.51 14.24
CA ASN A 80 11.55 -0.64 13.91
C ASN A 80 11.98 -1.43 15.15
N ASN A 81 11.47 -1.10 16.34
CA ASN A 81 11.83 -1.72 17.60
C ASN A 81 11.03 -3.02 17.84
N TYR A 82 11.20 -3.98 16.93
CA TYR A 82 10.59 -5.30 17.05
C TYR A 82 11.47 -6.21 17.92
N GLU A 83 10.89 -6.81 18.96
CA GLU A 83 11.65 -7.61 19.94
C GLU A 83 12.26 -8.89 19.35
N SER A 84 11.74 -9.39 18.23
CA SER A 84 12.28 -10.52 17.48
C SER A 84 11.42 -10.76 16.23
N ARG A 85 12.04 -10.90 15.05
CA ARG A 85 11.42 -11.48 13.85
C ARG A 85 12.35 -12.54 13.29
N ASP A 86 11.78 -13.65 12.83
CA ASP A 86 12.52 -14.71 12.15
C ASP A 86 13.04 -14.27 10.77
N PHE A 87 12.48 -13.19 10.22
CA PHE A 87 12.89 -12.56 8.96
C PHE A 87 13.38 -11.14 9.20
N GLU A 88 14.41 -10.73 8.45
CA GLU A 88 14.97 -9.39 8.50
C GLU A 88 13.95 -8.33 8.07
N LEU A 89 14.02 -7.14 8.64
CA LEU A 89 13.18 -6.02 8.22
C LEU A 89 13.61 -5.50 6.85
N GLY A 90 12.64 -5.16 6.00
CA GLY A 90 12.95 -4.50 4.72
C GLY A 90 13.27 -3.01 4.89
N SER A 91 13.95 -2.43 3.89
CA SER A 91 14.41 -1.05 3.95
C SER A 91 13.31 0.00 3.79
N MET A 92 12.11 -0.39 3.34
CA MET A 92 10.95 0.49 3.17
C MET A 92 10.13 0.57 4.47
N GLY A 93 10.74 1.09 5.53
CA GLY A 93 10.05 1.31 6.79
C GLY A 93 9.71 0.03 7.56
N GLY A 94 10.53 -1.01 7.41
CA GLY A 94 10.28 -2.34 7.97
C GLY A 94 9.57 -3.29 7.00
N TYR A 95 9.02 -2.77 5.89
CA TYR A 95 8.51 -3.55 4.76
C TYR A 95 9.56 -3.67 3.66
N TYR A 96 9.41 -4.68 2.80
CA TYR A 96 10.31 -4.90 1.68
C TYR A 96 9.93 -4.03 0.48
N THR A 97 10.94 -3.51 -0.20
CA THR A 97 10.85 -3.08 -1.59
C THR A 97 10.61 -4.28 -2.51
N PHE A 98 10.17 -4.04 -3.75
CA PHE A 98 9.96 -5.12 -4.71
C PHE A 98 11.25 -5.94 -4.96
N SER A 99 12.40 -5.28 -5.10
CA SER A 99 13.67 -5.99 -5.30
C SER A 99 14.09 -6.81 -4.08
N GLU A 100 13.82 -6.32 -2.86
CA GLU A 100 14.04 -7.11 -1.65
C GLU A 100 13.10 -8.32 -1.59
N ILE A 101 11.84 -8.20 -2.04
CA ILE A 101 10.92 -9.35 -2.17
C ILE A 101 11.52 -10.40 -3.11
N GLU A 102 12.02 -9.99 -4.28
CA GLU A 102 12.62 -10.91 -5.26
C GLU A 102 13.83 -11.65 -4.66
N GLU A 103 14.66 -10.94 -3.89
CA GLU A 103 15.81 -11.50 -3.17
C GLU A 103 15.38 -12.45 -2.05
N GLN A 104 14.33 -12.11 -1.29
CA GLN A 104 13.80 -12.99 -0.23
C GLN A 104 13.25 -14.29 -0.81
N LEU A 105 12.59 -14.27 -1.98
CA LEU A 105 12.15 -15.49 -2.65
C LEU A 105 13.35 -16.37 -3.08
N ASP A 106 14.44 -15.77 -3.55
CA ASP A 106 15.66 -16.51 -3.89
C ASP A 106 16.32 -17.12 -2.65
N ASN A 107 16.37 -16.38 -1.54
CA ASN A 107 16.92 -16.86 -0.27
C ASN A 107 16.08 -18.01 0.30
N LEU A 108 14.75 -17.92 0.24
CA LEU A 108 13.85 -18.99 0.68
C LEU A 108 14.10 -20.30 -0.07
N TYR A 109 14.30 -20.24 -1.39
CA TYR A 109 14.70 -21.40 -2.17
C TYR A 109 16.08 -21.93 -1.76
N ALA A 110 17.07 -21.04 -1.61
CA ALA A 110 18.43 -21.43 -1.25
C ALA A 110 18.51 -22.12 0.13
N ASP A 111 17.72 -21.64 1.10
CA ASP A 111 17.69 -22.18 2.47
C ASP A 111 16.86 -23.45 2.58
N TYR A 112 15.80 -23.59 1.76
CA TYR A 112 14.85 -24.69 1.81
C TYR A 112 14.56 -25.33 0.44
N PRO A 113 15.58 -25.79 -0.32
CA PRO A 113 15.40 -26.23 -1.71
C PRO A 113 14.60 -27.53 -1.86
N ASN A 114 14.42 -28.29 -0.77
CA ASN A 114 13.58 -29.49 -0.76
C ASN A 114 12.13 -29.19 -0.35
N LEU A 115 11.81 -27.93 0.00
CA LEU A 115 10.46 -27.52 0.43
C LEU A 115 9.88 -26.41 -0.45
N ILE A 116 10.74 -25.56 -1.01
CA ILE A 116 10.37 -24.39 -1.79
C ILE A 116 11.00 -24.54 -3.17
N SER A 117 10.25 -24.25 -4.24
CA SER A 117 10.79 -24.25 -5.61
C SER A 117 11.61 -22.99 -5.90
N GLU A 118 12.39 -22.98 -6.98
CA GLU A 118 12.83 -21.72 -7.59
C GLU A 118 11.60 -20.85 -7.91
N LYS A 119 11.76 -19.51 -7.87
CA LYS A 119 10.68 -18.62 -8.27
C LYS A 119 10.39 -18.78 -9.77
N ILE A 120 9.11 -18.88 -10.09
CA ILE A 120 8.62 -19.03 -11.46
C ILE A 120 7.84 -17.78 -11.82
N SER A 121 8.09 -17.25 -13.03
CA SER A 121 7.28 -16.17 -13.57
C SER A 121 5.98 -16.72 -14.14
N LEU A 122 4.85 -16.18 -13.68
CA LEU A 122 3.52 -16.44 -14.22
C LEU A 122 3.18 -15.56 -15.43
N GLY A 123 4.10 -14.67 -15.82
CA GLY A 123 3.93 -13.66 -16.85
C GLY A 123 4.38 -12.29 -16.38
N GLU A 124 4.16 -11.28 -17.21
CA GLU A 124 4.61 -9.91 -16.96
C GLU A 124 3.44 -8.99 -16.62
N THR A 125 3.70 -8.04 -15.72
CA THR A 125 2.86 -6.87 -15.47
C THR A 125 2.83 -5.94 -16.68
N LEU A 126 1.95 -4.93 -16.66
CA LEU A 126 1.86 -3.92 -17.73
C LEU A 126 3.18 -3.16 -17.96
N GLU A 127 4.00 -3.01 -16.92
CA GLU A 127 5.30 -2.33 -17.01
C GLU A 127 6.47 -3.29 -17.29
N GLY A 128 6.19 -4.56 -17.61
CA GLY A 128 7.20 -5.55 -17.99
C GLY A 128 7.99 -6.12 -16.81
N ARG A 129 7.42 -6.14 -15.60
CA ARG A 129 7.99 -6.85 -14.44
C ARG A 129 7.34 -8.21 -14.29
N ASP A 130 8.11 -9.23 -13.95
CA ASP A 130 7.60 -10.57 -13.69
C ASP A 130 6.62 -10.61 -12.51
N ILE A 131 5.63 -11.50 -12.63
CA ILE A 131 4.71 -11.88 -11.56
C ILE A 131 5.22 -13.20 -10.99
N TRP A 132 5.87 -13.12 -9.84
CA TRP A 132 6.53 -14.27 -9.22
C TRP A 132 5.57 -15.17 -8.45
N MET A 133 5.81 -16.48 -8.54
CA MET A 133 5.28 -17.49 -7.63
C MET A 133 6.40 -18.40 -7.14
N VAL A 134 6.22 -18.99 -5.97
CA VAL A 134 6.98 -20.14 -5.49
C VAL A 134 6.01 -21.24 -5.10
N LYS A 135 6.40 -22.50 -5.25
CA LYS A 135 5.62 -23.65 -4.74
C LYS A 135 6.22 -24.10 -3.42
N ILE A 136 5.36 -24.43 -2.46
CA ILE A 136 5.75 -25.04 -1.19
C ILE A 136 5.17 -26.45 -1.14
N SER A 137 6.02 -27.47 -1.07
CA SER A 137 5.67 -28.90 -1.10
C SER A 137 6.86 -29.73 -0.59
N ASP A 138 6.65 -30.97 -0.14
CA ASP A 138 7.75 -31.89 0.18
C ASP A 138 8.47 -32.45 -1.08
N ASN A 139 7.89 -32.26 -2.28
CA ASN A 139 8.54 -32.48 -3.57
C ASN A 139 8.31 -31.29 -4.53
N PRO A 140 8.96 -30.12 -4.30
CA PRO A 140 8.66 -28.88 -5.02
C PRO A 140 8.95 -28.94 -6.53
N GLU A 141 9.72 -29.90 -7.00
CA GLU A 141 10.04 -30.07 -8.43
C GLU A 141 9.12 -31.07 -9.16
N LEU A 142 8.20 -31.72 -8.45
CA LEU A 142 7.27 -32.70 -9.01
C LEU A 142 5.83 -32.19 -8.98
N ASP A 143 5.09 -32.52 -10.03
CA ASP A 143 3.63 -32.36 -10.09
C ASP A 143 3.01 -33.67 -9.61
N GLU A 144 2.31 -33.62 -8.49
CA GLU A 144 1.75 -34.78 -7.78
C GLU A 144 0.22 -34.65 -7.70
N ASP A 145 -0.48 -35.79 -7.62
CA ASP A 145 -1.95 -35.81 -7.50
C ASP A 145 -2.38 -35.50 -6.07
N GLU A 146 -2.14 -34.26 -5.64
CA GLU A 146 -2.44 -33.74 -4.30
C GLU A 146 -3.36 -32.52 -4.35
N PRO A 147 -4.16 -32.26 -3.29
CA PRO A 147 -4.92 -31.02 -3.19
C PRO A 147 -4.02 -29.80 -3.03
N GLU A 148 -4.29 -28.75 -3.79
CA GLU A 148 -3.52 -27.50 -3.77
C GLU A 148 -4.29 -26.34 -3.14
N MET A 149 -3.56 -25.37 -2.56
CA MET A 149 -4.10 -24.09 -2.13
C MET A 149 -3.25 -22.94 -2.67
N LEU A 150 -3.93 -21.89 -3.14
CA LEU A 150 -3.28 -20.67 -3.63
C LEU A 150 -3.35 -19.58 -2.56
N TYR A 151 -2.17 -19.03 -2.23
CA TYR A 151 -2.03 -17.82 -1.44
C TYR A 151 -1.50 -16.70 -2.32
N THR A 152 -2.08 -15.51 -2.17
CA THR A 152 -1.63 -14.33 -2.93
C THR A 152 -1.64 -13.09 -2.04
N GLY A 153 -0.63 -12.23 -2.23
CA GLY A 153 -0.49 -10.96 -1.54
C GLY A 153 -0.40 -9.78 -2.52
N LEU A 154 -0.20 -8.57 -1.98
CA LEU A 154 0.16 -7.34 -2.69
C LEU A 154 -0.70 -6.99 -3.92
N HIS A 155 -1.98 -7.35 -3.90
CA HIS A 155 -2.93 -6.95 -4.96
C HIS A 155 -3.19 -5.45 -4.95
N HIS A 156 -3.21 -4.83 -3.77
CA HIS A 156 -3.25 -3.39 -3.59
C HIS A 156 -1.89 -2.88 -3.12
N ALA A 157 -1.29 -1.97 -3.89
CA ALA A 157 0.07 -1.46 -3.63
C ALA A 157 0.24 -0.77 -2.27
N ARG A 158 -0.85 -0.24 -1.69
CA ARG A 158 -0.85 0.44 -0.37
C ARG A 158 -0.96 -0.51 0.83
N GLU A 159 -0.98 -1.83 0.61
CA GLU A 159 -1.10 -2.84 1.65
C GLU A 159 0.19 -3.69 1.73
N PRO A 160 1.37 -3.07 2.00
CA PRO A 160 2.66 -3.77 1.94
C PRO A 160 2.81 -4.90 2.98
N MET A 161 1.97 -4.91 4.02
CA MET A 161 1.91 -5.98 5.03
C MET A 161 1.34 -7.30 4.48
N SER A 162 0.73 -7.29 3.29
CA SER A 162 0.19 -8.51 2.67
C SER A 162 1.24 -9.40 1.99
N TYR A 163 2.51 -9.00 2.03
CA TYR A 163 3.67 -9.85 1.77
C TYR A 163 4.11 -10.54 3.06
#